data_AF-Q8LCH5-F1
#
_entry.id   AF-Q8LCH5-F1
#
_cell.length_a   1.000
_cell.length_b   1.000
_cell.length_c   1.000
_cell.angle_alpha   90.00
_cell.angle_beta   90.00
_cell.angle_gamma   90.00
#
_symmetry.space_group_name_H-M   'P 1'
#
loop_
_entity.id
_entity.type
_entity.pdbx_description
1 polymer ?
#
loop_
_entity_poly.entity_id
_entity_poly.type
_entity_poly.pdbx_seq_one_letter_code
_entity_poly.pdbx_strand_id
1 'polypeptide(L)'
;MNKGGGSGGGSGGGSGPTAAAAAAALQKQKALLQRVETDITSVVDNFTQIVNVSRVSDPPVKNSQETYMMEMRASRMVQAADSLLKLVSELKQTAIFSGFASLNDHVEQRIEEFDQEAEKTNRLLARIADDASANLKELESHYYSSAQRLTLDI
;
A
#
# COMPACT_ATOMS: atom_id res chain seq x y z
N MET A 1 20.36 17.21 49.55
CA MET A 1 20.73 15.77 49.55
C MET A 1 19.73 15.00 48.70
N ASN A 2 20.18 13.87 48.14
CA ASN A 2 19.47 12.89 47.29
C ASN A 2 19.64 13.14 45.77
N LYS A 3 20.69 12.63 45.10
CA LYS A 3 20.87 11.24 44.58
C LYS A 3 19.62 10.79 43.80
N GLY A 4 19.64 10.56 42.48
CA GLY A 4 20.62 9.82 41.71
C GLY A 4 20.00 8.47 41.33
N GLY A 5 19.82 8.23 40.04
CA GLY A 5 19.24 7.01 39.47
C GLY A 5 18.69 7.35 38.09
N GLY A 6 19.47 7.27 37.00
CA GLY A 6 20.07 6.01 36.56
C GLY A 6 19.04 5.27 35.70
N SER A 7 18.56 5.90 34.62
CA SER A 7 17.63 5.26 33.67
C SER A 7 18.44 4.35 32.77
N GLY A 8 18.68 3.13 33.26
CA GLY A 8 19.31 2.04 32.51
C GLY A 8 18.43 1.64 31.32
N GLY A 9 19.06 1.54 30.15
CA GLY A 9 18.44 1.12 28.91
C GLY A 9 17.94 -0.32 28.98
N GLY A 10 16.65 -0.48 28.71
CA GLY A 10 16.07 -1.74 28.25
C GLY A 10 15.70 -1.59 26.78
N SER A 11 16.67 -1.75 25.87
CA SER A 11 16.38 -1.98 24.45
C SER A 11 15.91 -3.43 24.30
N GLY A 12 14.68 -3.69 24.74
CA GLY A 12 14.00 -4.94 24.45
C GLY A 12 13.66 -4.93 22.97
N GLY A 13 14.44 -5.65 22.17
CA GLY A 13 14.18 -5.94 20.77
C GLY A 13 12.89 -6.74 20.62
N GLY A 14 11.75 -6.09 20.80
CA GLY A 14 10.45 -6.63 20.48
C GLY A 14 10.32 -6.65 18.97
N SER A 15 10.56 -7.81 18.37
CA SER A 15 10.09 -8.16 17.03
C SER A 15 8.57 -7.99 17.01
N GLY A 16 8.12 -6.76 16.76
CA GLY A 16 6.71 -6.39 16.80
C GLY A 16 5.91 -7.13 15.73
N PRO A 17 4.57 -7.06 15.80
CA PRO A 17 3.68 -7.65 14.79
C PRO A 17 4.03 -7.22 13.36
N THR A 18 4.62 -6.03 13.18
CA THR A 18 5.15 -5.55 11.89
C THR A 18 6.34 -6.36 11.36
N ALA A 19 7.29 -6.74 12.21
CA ALA A 19 8.44 -7.55 11.82
C ALA A 19 8.02 -8.97 11.43
N ALA A 20 7.09 -9.56 12.19
CA ALA A 20 6.51 -10.86 11.87
C ALA A 20 5.73 -10.82 10.55
N ALA A 21 4.91 -9.78 10.33
CA ALA A 21 4.19 -9.58 9.07
C ALA A 21 5.14 -9.39 7.88
N ALA A 22 6.22 -8.61 8.04
CA ALA A 22 7.24 -8.42 7.01
C ALA A 22 7.96 -9.74 6.67
N ALA A 23 8.32 -10.53 7.68
CA ALA A 23 8.92 -11.85 7.47
C ALA A 23 7.97 -12.79 6.73
N ALA A 24 6.68 -12.81 7.11
CA ALA A 24 5.66 -13.60 6.42
C ALA A 24 5.47 -13.16 4.96
N ALA A 25 5.47 -11.85 4.68
CA ALA A 25 5.39 -11.31 3.33
C ALA A 25 6.59 -11.74 2.46
N LEU A 26 7.81 -11.71 3.02
CA LEU A 26 9.02 -12.17 2.34
C LEU A 26 8.98 -13.67 2.05
N GLN A 27 8.50 -14.48 3.00
CA GLN A 27 8.34 -15.92 2.77
C GLN A 27 7.29 -16.21 1.69
N LYS A 28 6.18 -15.48 1.68
CA LYS A 28 5.18 -15.57 0.62
C LYS A 28 5.78 -15.21 -0.74
N GLN A 29 6.57 -14.14 -0.83
CA GLN A 29 7.25 -13.76 -2.07
C GLN A 29 8.17 -14.87 -2.58
N LYS A 30 9.00 -15.46 -1.71
CA LYS A 30 9.89 -16.57 -2.09
C LYS A 30 9.11 -17.78 -2.59
N ALA A 31 8.03 -18.14 -1.92
CA ALA A 31 7.17 -19.26 -2.33
C ALA A 31 6.53 -19.02 -3.70
N LEU A 32 6.06 -17.80 -3.97
CA LEU A 32 5.50 -17.43 -5.28
C LEU A 32 6.56 -17.54 -6.39
N LEU A 33 7.78 -17.03 -6.16
CA LEU A 33 8.89 -17.13 -7.12
C LEU A 33 9.27 -18.59 -7.39
N GLN A 34 9.41 -19.40 -6.35
CA GLN A 34 9.73 -20.81 -6.49
C GLN A 34 8.66 -21.55 -7.31
N ARG A 35 7.39 -21.20 -7.13
CA ARG A 35 6.27 -21.76 -7.91
C ARG A 35 6.38 -21.36 -9.39
N VAL A 36 6.68 -20.10 -9.70
CA VAL A 36 6.96 -19.65 -11.09
C VAL A 36 8.06 -20.48 -11.71
N GLU A 37 9.22 -20.56 -11.05
CA GLU A 37 10.38 -21.27 -11.56
C GLU A 37 10.06 -22.74 -11.83
N THR A 38 9.39 -23.40 -10.88
CA THR A 38 8.99 -24.79 -10.99
C THR A 38 8.02 -25.01 -12.16
N ASP A 39 6.98 -24.18 -12.27
CA ASP A 39 5.95 -24.35 -13.29
C ASP A 39 6.50 -24.02 -14.69
N ILE A 40 7.30 -22.95 -14.84
CA ILE A 40 7.94 -22.62 -16.12
C ILE A 40 8.91 -23.72 -16.55
N THR A 41 9.76 -24.18 -15.63
CA THR A 41 10.70 -25.28 -15.92
C THR A 41 9.95 -26.53 -16.36
N SER A 42 8.85 -26.87 -15.67
CA SER A 42 7.97 -27.98 -16.06
C SER A 42 7.41 -27.79 -17.48
N VAL A 43 6.92 -26.59 -17.84
CA VAL A 43 6.42 -26.33 -19.20
C VAL A 43 7.52 -26.51 -20.24
N VAL A 44 8.69 -25.92 -20.02
CA VAL A 44 9.81 -25.93 -20.98
C VAL A 44 10.39 -27.33 -21.14
N ASP A 45 10.62 -28.07 -20.06
CA ASP A 45 11.19 -29.41 -20.10
C ASP A 45 10.26 -30.40 -20.78
N ASN A 46 8.96 -30.37 -20.42
CA ASN A 46 7.97 -31.23 -21.06
C ASN A 46 7.84 -30.90 -22.55
N PHE A 47 7.79 -29.62 -22.93
CA PHE A 47 7.75 -29.21 -24.33
C PHE A 47 8.98 -29.69 -25.10
N THR A 48 10.17 -29.50 -24.54
CA THR A 48 11.44 -29.91 -25.16
C THR A 48 11.46 -31.42 -25.42
N GLN A 49 11.00 -32.22 -24.45
CA GLN A 49 10.91 -33.67 -24.61
C GLN A 49 9.91 -34.08 -25.69
N ILE A 50 8.76 -33.41 -25.76
CA ILE A 50 7.76 -33.65 -26.82
C ILE A 50 8.35 -33.36 -28.20
N VAL A 51 9.05 -32.24 -28.36
CA VAL A 51 9.69 -31.87 -29.64
C VAL A 51 10.78 -32.87 -30.02
N ASN A 52 11.61 -33.30 -29.07
CA ASN A 52 12.68 -34.27 -29.32
C ASN A 52 12.14 -35.61 -29.82
N VAL A 53 11.09 -36.14 -29.20
CA VAL A 53 10.43 -37.39 -29.63
C VAL A 53 9.66 -37.22 -30.94
N SER A 54 9.26 -36.00 -31.28
CA SER A 54 8.55 -35.71 -32.53
C SER A 54 9.47 -35.67 -33.74
N ARG A 55 10.78 -35.45 -33.55
CA ARG A 55 11.76 -35.39 -34.64
C ARG A 55 11.96 -36.78 -35.25
N VAL A 56 11.58 -36.89 -36.54
CA VAL A 56 11.75 -38.08 -37.38
C VAL A 56 13.23 -38.18 -37.75
N SER A 57 14.07 -38.66 -36.83
CA SER A 57 15.49 -38.88 -37.14
C SER A 57 15.88 -40.35 -37.14
N ASP A 58 15.23 -41.20 -36.35
CA ASP A 58 15.46 -42.65 -36.41
C ASP A 58 14.14 -43.42 -36.38
N PRO A 59 13.84 -44.22 -37.42
CA PRO A 59 12.95 -45.36 -37.28
C PRO A 59 13.55 -46.29 -36.21
N PRO A 60 12.74 -46.77 -35.25
CA PRO A 60 11.56 -47.55 -35.56
C PRO A 60 10.25 -46.83 -35.25
N VAL A 61 9.16 -47.41 -35.73
CA VAL A 61 7.77 -46.97 -35.53
C VAL A 61 7.53 -46.55 -34.08
N LYS A 62 7.03 -45.33 -33.87
CA LYS A 62 6.63 -44.82 -32.55
C LYS A 62 5.75 -45.85 -31.86
N ASN A 63 6.25 -46.44 -30.79
CA ASN A 63 5.50 -47.43 -30.02
C ASN A 63 4.37 -46.72 -29.26
N SER A 64 3.27 -47.42 -28.98
CA SER A 64 2.13 -46.89 -28.20
C SER A 64 2.54 -46.26 -26.87
N GLN A 65 3.63 -46.76 -26.27
CA GLN A 65 4.24 -46.20 -25.06
C GLN A 65 4.74 -44.74 -25.25
N GLU A 66 5.37 -44.42 -26.38
CA GLU A 66 5.89 -43.06 -26.62
C GLU A 66 4.75 -42.06 -26.80
N THR A 67 3.70 -42.45 -27.54
CA THR A 67 2.48 -41.64 -27.69
C THR A 67 1.85 -41.35 -26.34
N TYR A 68 1.71 -42.38 -25.48
CA TYR A 68 1.19 -42.20 -24.13
C TYR A 68 2.06 -41.27 -23.29
N MET A 69 3.38 -41.41 -23.34
CA MET A 69 4.28 -40.50 -22.62
C MET A 69 4.18 -39.06 -23.15
N MET A 70 3.98 -38.85 -24.45
CA MET A 70 3.77 -37.54 -25.04
C MET A 70 2.46 -36.90 -24.55
N GLU A 71 1.37 -37.67 -24.48
CA GLU A 71 0.09 -37.22 -23.91
C GLU A 71 0.25 -36.83 -22.43
N MET A 72 0.92 -37.66 -21.65
CA MET A 72 1.19 -37.37 -20.24
C MET A 72 2.00 -36.09 -20.05
N ARG A 73 3.00 -35.84 -20.90
CA ARG A 73 3.78 -34.59 -20.88
C ARG A 73 2.93 -33.38 -21.27
N ALA A 74 2.10 -33.50 -22.30
CA ALA A 74 1.18 -32.44 -22.70
C ALA A 74 0.21 -32.12 -21.55
N SER A 75 -0.31 -33.13 -20.86
CA SER A 75 -1.15 -32.96 -19.66
C SER A 75 -0.41 -32.21 -18.54
N ARG A 76 0.84 -32.58 -18.26
CA ARG A 76 1.67 -31.88 -17.26
C ARG A 76 1.92 -30.41 -17.62
N MET A 77 2.15 -30.11 -18.90
CA MET A 77 2.27 -28.71 -19.36
C MET A 77 0.99 -27.92 -19.10
N VAL A 78 -0.17 -28.51 -19.41
CA VAL A 78 -1.48 -27.87 -19.15
C VAL A 78 -1.68 -27.62 -17.66
N GLN A 79 -1.30 -28.56 -16.79
CA GLN A 79 -1.38 -28.39 -15.34
C GLN A 79 -0.46 -27.28 -14.83
N ALA A 80 0.78 -27.21 -15.33
CA ALA A 80 1.71 -26.15 -14.97
C ALA A 80 1.21 -24.77 -15.46
N ALA A 81 0.66 -24.70 -16.68
CA ALA A 81 0.05 -23.48 -17.20
C ALA A 81 -1.16 -23.02 -16.37
N ASP A 82 -2.03 -23.93 -15.96
CA ASP A 82 -3.16 -23.63 -15.06
C ASP A 82 -2.66 -23.12 -13.69
N SER A 83 -1.61 -23.73 -13.13
CA SER A 83 -0.97 -23.25 -11.91
C SER A 83 -0.42 -21.82 -12.08
N LEU A 84 0.21 -21.50 -13.21
CA LEU A 84 0.67 -20.15 -13.52
C LEU A 84 -0.48 -19.15 -13.65
N LEU A 85 -1.60 -19.53 -14.25
CA LEU A 85 -2.78 -18.66 -14.34
C LEU A 85 -3.36 -18.34 -12.96
N LYS A 86 -3.42 -19.34 -12.07
CA LYS A 86 -3.82 -19.15 -10.66
C LYS A 86 -2.87 -18.21 -9.94
N LEU A 87 -1.57 -18.39 -10.12
CA LEU A 87 -0.55 -17.51 -9.56
C LEU A 87 -0.70 -16.07 -10.04
N VAL A 88 -0.91 -15.84 -11.33
CA VAL A 88 -1.17 -14.50 -11.88
C VAL A 88 -2.41 -13.88 -11.26
N SER A 89 -3.46 -14.67 -11.02
CA SER A 89 -4.66 -14.21 -10.31
C SER A 89 -4.35 -13.79 -8.86
N GLU A 90 -3.58 -14.59 -8.12
CA GLU A 90 -3.14 -14.28 -6.75
C GLU A 90 -2.30 -12.99 -6.69
N LEU A 91 -1.41 -12.77 -7.67
CA LEU A 91 -0.61 -11.55 -7.78
C LEU A 91 -1.48 -10.32 -8.08
N LYS A 92 -2.44 -10.44 -9.01
CA LYS A 92 -3.38 -9.37 -9.32
C LYS A 92 -4.20 -8.97 -8.11
N GLN A 93 -4.75 -9.94 -7.38
CA GLN A 93 -5.50 -9.68 -6.15
C GLN A 93 -4.62 -8.97 -5.11
N THR A 94 -3.40 -9.45 -4.89
CA THR A 94 -2.45 -8.83 -3.96
C THR A 94 -2.16 -7.37 -4.33
N ALA A 95 -1.93 -7.08 -5.61
CA ALA A 95 -1.69 -5.71 -6.09
C ALA A 95 -2.91 -4.80 -5.90
N ILE A 96 -4.12 -5.30 -6.19
CA ILE A 96 -5.37 -4.54 -6.01
C ILE A 96 -5.56 -4.18 -4.54
N PHE A 97 -5.48 -5.15 -3.63
CA PHE A 97 -5.67 -4.89 -2.21
C PHE A 97 -4.57 -4.01 -1.62
N SER A 98 -3.32 -4.17 -2.06
CA SER A 98 -2.24 -3.25 -1.68
C SER A 98 -2.50 -1.82 -2.16
N GLY A 99 -3.06 -1.65 -3.36
CA GLY A 99 -3.45 -0.34 -3.88
C GLY A 99 -4.54 0.30 -3.04
N PHE A 100 -5.55 -0.46 -2.60
CA PHE A 100 -6.58 0.05 -1.69
C PHE A 100 -6.05 0.40 -0.32
N ALA A 101 -5.16 -0.41 0.26
CA ALA A 101 -4.53 -0.09 1.54
C ALA A 101 -3.74 1.22 1.45
N SER A 102 -2.87 1.36 0.44
CA SER A 102 -2.11 2.59 0.23
C SER A 102 -2.99 3.80 -0.08
N LEU A 103 -4.08 3.62 -0.83
CA LEU A 103 -5.04 4.69 -1.09
C LEU A 103 -5.77 5.11 0.19
N ASN A 104 -6.15 4.15 1.03
CA ASN A 104 -6.81 4.42 2.31
C ASN A 104 -5.88 5.21 3.23
N ASP A 105 -4.61 4.78 3.38
CA ASP A 105 -3.61 5.51 4.17
C ASP A 105 -3.43 6.94 3.66
N HIS A 106 -3.42 7.13 2.33
CA HIS A 106 -3.31 8.46 1.74
C HIS A 106 -4.58 9.32 1.96
N VAL A 107 -5.78 8.73 1.89
CA VAL A 107 -7.03 9.43 2.19
C VAL A 107 -7.07 9.85 3.66
N GLU A 108 -6.64 8.98 4.58
CA GLU A 108 -6.55 9.28 6.01
C GLU A 108 -5.57 10.44 6.27
N GLN A 109 -4.39 10.41 5.67
CA GLN A 109 -3.44 11.53 5.73
C GLN A 109 -4.06 12.83 5.21
N ARG A 110 -4.80 12.79 4.09
CA ARG A 110 -5.45 13.97 3.50
C ARG A 110 -6.56 14.53 4.39
N ILE A 111 -7.30 13.67 5.09
CA ILE A 111 -8.28 14.09 6.08
C ILE A 111 -7.57 14.86 7.20
N GLU A 112 -6.49 14.31 7.76
CA GLU A 112 -5.72 15.00 8.80
C GLU A 112 -5.16 16.35 8.32
N GLU A 113 -4.63 16.42 7.09
CA GLU A 113 -4.16 17.66 6.47
C GLU A 113 -5.29 18.70 6.36
N PHE A 114 -6.48 18.29 5.89
CA PHE A 114 -7.62 19.18 5.75
C PHE A 114 -8.18 19.63 7.10
N ASP A 115 -8.20 18.76 8.11
CA ASP A 115 -8.61 19.13 9.47
C ASP A 115 -7.65 20.16 10.06
N GLN A 116 -6.34 19.98 9.88
CA GLN A 116 -5.35 20.97 10.30
C GLN A 116 -5.53 22.32 9.58
N GLU A 117 -5.84 22.30 8.28
CA GLU A 117 -6.05 23.52 7.51
C GLU A 117 -7.36 24.23 7.88
N ALA A 118 -8.42 23.47 8.15
CA ALA A 118 -9.68 24.00 8.67
C ALA A 118 -9.47 24.67 10.03
N GLU A 119 -8.71 24.03 10.94
CA GLU A 119 -8.36 24.60 12.24
C GLU A 119 -7.55 25.90 12.13
N LYS A 120 -6.55 25.95 11.23
CA LYS A 120 -5.80 27.19 10.96
C LYS A 120 -6.72 28.29 10.44
N THR A 121 -7.60 27.95 9.50
CA THR A 121 -8.56 28.89 8.90
C THR A 121 -9.51 29.44 9.96
N ASN A 122 -10.07 28.58 10.81
CA ASN A 122 -10.95 28.98 11.91
C ASN A 122 -10.25 29.93 12.88
N ARG A 123 -8.98 29.66 13.23
CA ARG A 123 -8.20 30.55 14.10
C ARG A 123 -7.93 31.91 13.44
N LEU A 124 -7.69 31.94 12.14
CA LEU A 124 -7.49 33.19 11.41
C LEU A 124 -8.79 34.00 11.35
N LEU A 125 -9.91 33.35 11.05
CA LEU A 125 -11.23 34.00 11.04
C LEU A 125 -11.60 34.56 12.41
N ALA A 126 -11.33 33.83 13.50
CA ALA A 126 -11.57 34.31 14.85
C ALA A 126 -10.78 35.59 15.15
N ARG A 127 -9.50 35.66 14.77
CA ARG A 127 -8.66 36.86 14.93
C ARG A 127 -9.20 38.04 14.12
N ILE A 128 -9.57 37.81 12.86
CA ILE A 128 -10.14 38.86 12.01
C ILE A 128 -11.47 39.38 12.61
N ALA A 129 -12.28 38.50 13.19
CA ALA A 129 -13.52 38.88 13.86
C ALA A 129 -13.27 39.73 15.11
N ASP A 130 -12.27 39.36 15.92
CA ASP A 130 -11.86 40.14 17.09
C ASP A 130 -11.35 41.53 16.70
N ASP A 131 -10.49 41.62 15.68
CA ASP A 131 -9.95 42.88 15.15
C ASP A 131 -11.06 43.76 14.59
N ALA A 132 -11.99 43.19 13.82
CA ALA A 132 -13.14 43.91 13.29
C ALA A 132 -14.05 44.43 14.42
N SER A 133 -14.29 43.62 15.46
CA SER A 133 -15.07 44.03 16.63
C SER A 133 -14.40 45.17 17.40
N ALA A 134 -13.08 45.12 17.57
CA ALA A 134 -12.31 46.17 18.21
C ALA A 134 -12.40 47.49 17.43
N ASN A 135 -12.19 47.44 16.12
CA ASN A 135 -12.27 48.62 15.23
C ASN A 135 -13.68 49.24 15.23
N LEU A 136 -14.73 48.40 15.23
CA LEU A 136 -16.11 48.89 15.29
C LEU A 136 -16.40 49.61 16.62
N LYS A 137 -15.95 49.08 17.76
CA LYS A 137 -16.10 49.73 19.07
C LYS A 137 -15.37 51.07 19.14
N GLU A 138 -14.17 51.15 18.55
CA GLU A 138 -13.42 52.40 18.47
C GLU A 138 -14.18 53.44 17.62
N LEU A 139 -14.71 53.03 16.47
CA LEU A 139 -15.50 53.89 15.61
C LEU A 139 -16.78 54.39 16.29
N GLU A 140 -17.49 53.51 16.99
CA GLU A 140 -18.67 53.86 17.79
C GLU A 140 -18.30 54.88 18.88
N SER A 141 -17.20 54.65 19.61
CA SER A 141 -16.72 55.58 20.64
C SER A 141 -16.41 56.97 20.08
N HIS A 142 -15.76 57.04 18.91
CA HIS A 142 -15.48 58.29 18.22
C HIS A 142 -16.75 58.99 17.75
N TYR A 143 -17.73 58.25 17.25
CA TYR A 143 -19.03 58.80 16.84
C TYR A 143 -19.76 59.43 18.02
N TYR A 144 -19.92 58.70 19.13
CA TYR A 144 -20.67 59.21 20.29
C TYR A 144 -19.95 60.35 21.01
N SER A 145 -18.61 60.33 21.11
CA SER A 145 -17.84 61.44 21.68
C SER A 145 -17.91 62.70 20.82
N SER A 146 -17.89 62.57 19.49
CA SER A 146 -18.04 63.73 18.58
C SER A 146 -19.44 64.36 18.67
N ALA A 147 -20.49 63.54 18.77
CA ALA A 147 -21.87 64.00 18.92
C ALA A 147 -22.11 64.72 20.26
N GLN A 148 -21.54 64.20 21.36
CA GLN A 148 -21.58 64.86 22.66
C GLN A 148 -20.87 66.21 22.64
N ARG A 149 -19.71 66.30 21.98
CA ARG A 149 -18.96 67.56 21.88
C ARG A 149 -19.72 68.60 21.05
N LEU A 150 -20.32 68.19 19.93
CA LEU A 150 -21.16 69.07 19.11
C LEU A 150 -22.37 69.60 19.89
N THR A 151 -22.95 68.80 20.79
CA THR A 151 -24.09 69.20 21.61
C THR A 151 -23.69 70.16 22.75
N LEU A 152 -22.45 70.08 23.24
CA LEU A 152 -21.92 70.97 24.29
C LEU A 152 -21.44 72.32 23.75
N ASP A 153 -21.12 72.41 22.46
CA ASP A 153 -20.64 73.63 21.80
C ASP A 153 -21.78 74.56 21.30
N ILE A 154 -23.07 74.21 21.54
CA ILE A 154 -24.27 75.01 21.20
C ILE A 154 -24.96 75.50 22.47
#